data_AF-A0A2A7H8S5-F1
#
_entry.id   AF-A0A2A7H8S5-F1
#
_cell.length_a   1.000
_cell.length_b   1.000
_cell.length_c   1.000
_cell.angle_alpha   90.00
_cell.angle_beta   90.00
_cell.angle_gamma   90.00
#
_symmetry.space_group_name_H-M   'P 1'
#
loop_
_entity.id
_entity.type
_entity.pdbx_description
1 polymer ?
#
loop_
_entity_poly.entity_id
_entity_poly.type
_entity_poly.pdbx_seq_one_letter_code
_entity_poly.pdbx_strand_id
1 'polypeptide(L)'
;MGEFKQGILPHWDYMWKDGTGRRFVGMVLFPEKRKYVREVIEKTKVAYEQGKQIRVTVKVQHTYQNVEGTVVYFDEEAPVFTVQDHEENFHHLFIRDVLRVEHCE
;
A
#
# COMPACT_ATOMS: atom_id res chain seq x y z
N MET A 1 22.75 3.96 -27.50
CA MET A 1 21.84 3.08 -26.74
C MET A 1 22.66 2.50 -25.59
N GLY A 2 22.47 2.99 -24.37
CA GLY A 2 23.25 2.54 -23.21
C GLY A 2 22.66 1.23 -22.65
N GLU A 3 23.54 0.27 -22.35
CA GLU A 3 23.20 -1.04 -21.82
C GLU A 3 22.37 -0.95 -20.53
N PHE A 4 21.27 -1.70 -20.53
CA PHE A 4 20.32 -1.81 -19.44
C PHE A 4 20.91 -2.65 -18.30
N LYS A 5 21.14 -2.04 -17.13
CA LYS A 5 21.40 -2.76 -15.88
C LYS A 5 20.15 -2.71 -15.01
N GLN A 6 19.41 -3.82 -15.00
CA GLN A 6 18.27 -4.02 -14.13
C GLN A 6 18.76 -4.26 -12.70
N GLY A 7 18.82 -3.20 -11.89
CA GLY A 7 18.98 -3.33 -10.45
C GLY A 7 17.61 -3.54 -9.80
N ILE A 8 17.48 -4.52 -8.92
CA ILE A 8 16.31 -4.65 -8.04
C ILE A 8 16.41 -3.52 -7.01
N LEU A 9 15.52 -2.53 -7.10
CA LEU A 9 15.37 -1.48 -6.08
C LEU A 9 14.12 -1.76 -5.24
N PRO A 10 14.16 -1.54 -3.91
CA PRO A 10 13.11 -2.03 -3.00
C PRO A 10 11.92 -1.07 -2.87
N HIS A 11 11.90 0.03 -3.62
CA HIS A 11 10.97 1.15 -3.43
C HIS A 11 10.43 1.55 -4.80
N TRP A 12 9.16 1.97 -4.81
CA TRP A 12 8.24 2.04 -5.93
C TRP A 12 8.57 3.06 -7.05
N ASP A 13 9.83 3.38 -7.27
CA ASP A 13 10.26 4.39 -8.22
C ASP A 13 11.01 3.78 -9.40
N TYR A 14 10.28 3.48 -10.47
CA TYR A 14 10.90 3.55 -11.78
C TYR A 14 11.21 5.03 -12.06
N MET A 15 12.43 5.46 -11.75
CA MET A 15 12.95 6.78 -12.16
C MET A 15 13.44 6.70 -13.60
N TRP A 16 12.68 7.27 -14.53
CA TRP A 16 13.09 7.43 -15.91
C TRP A 16 13.73 8.80 -16.05
N LYS A 17 14.83 8.91 -16.81
CA LYS A 17 15.34 10.21 -17.25
C LYS A 17 15.19 10.30 -18.76
N ASP A 18 14.63 11.39 -19.26
CA ASP A 18 14.65 11.66 -20.70
C ASP A 18 16.06 12.04 -21.18
N GLY A 19 16.24 12.16 -22.50
CA GLY A 19 17.52 12.57 -23.10
C GLY A 19 17.99 13.98 -22.72
N THR A 20 17.16 14.77 -22.02
CA THR A 20 17.49 16.10 -21.49
C THR A 20 17.75 16.09 -19.98
N GLY A 21 17.70 14.92 -19.34
CA GLY A 21 17.95 14.73 -17.92
C GLY A 21 16.74 14.99 -17.01
N ARG A 22 15.54 15.22 -17.56
CA ARG A 22 14.31 15.41 -16.78
C ARG A 22 13.85 14.08 -16.21
N ARG A 23 13.54 14.08 -14.90
CA ARG A 23 13.10 12.89 -14.18
C ARG A 23 11.59 12.72 -14.36
N PHE A 24 11.20 11.59 -14.92
CA PHE A 24 9.82 11.13 -14.95
C PHE A 24 9.68 9.98 -13.96
N VAL A 25 8.88 10.18 -12.92
CA VAL A 25 8.49 9.10 -12.01
C VAL A 25 7.37 8.33 -12.69
N GLY A 26 7.72 7.18 -13.27
CA GLY A 26 6.74 6.29 -13.86
C GLY A 26 6.07 5.50 -12.75
N MET A 27 5.11 6.08 -12.04
CA MET A 27 4.15 5.30 -11.25
C MET A 27 3.34 4.48 -12.25
N VAL A 28 3.71 3.20 -12.43
CA VAL A 28 2.95 2.18 -13.14
C VAL A 28 1.73 1.79 -12.29
N LEU A 29 0.88 2.78 -12.00
CA LEU A 29 -0.43 2.58 -11.44
C LEU A 29 -1.41 3.09 -12.47
N PHE A 30 -2.08 2.11 -13.11
CA PHE A 30 -3.26 2.31 -13.95
C PHE A 30 -4.15 3.40 -13.33
N PRO A 31 -4.65 4.38 -14.11
CA PRO A 31 -5.38 5.53 -13.59
C PRO A 31 -6.54 5.18 -12.65
N GLU A 32 -7.23 4.08 -12.93
CA GLU A 32 -8.35 3.54 -12.15
C GLU A 32 -7.92 3.11 -10.73
N LYS A 33 -6.73 2.51 -10.61
CA LYS A 33 -6.18 2.08 -9.33
C LYS A 33 -5.73 3.25 -8.45
N ARG A 34 -5.57 4.46 -9.01
CA ARG A 34 -5.14 5.65 -8.24
C ARG A 34 -6.25 6.18 -7.32
N LYS A 35 -7.50 6.18 -7.77
CA LYS A 35 -8.64 6.61 -6.95
C LYS A 35 -8.86 5.65 -5.78
N TYR A 36 -8.84 4.36 -6.09
CA TYR A 36 -8.97 3.29 -5.11
C TYR A 36 -7.85 3.30 -4.06
N VAL A 37 -6.59 3.40 -4.49
CA VAL A 37 -5.45 3.46 -3.56
C VAL A 37 -5.52 4.68 -2.65
N ARG A 38 -5.94 5.84 -3.18
CA ARG A 38 -6.11 7.05 -2.36
C ARG A 38 -7.20 6.88 -1.30
N GLU A 39 -8.31 6.25 -1.65
CA GLU A 39 -9.39 5.95 -0.71
C GLU A 39 -8.95 4.98 0.40
N VAL A 40 -8.19 3.94 0.05
CA VAL A 40 -7.61 3.01 1.02
C VAL A 40 -6.65 3.73 1.96
N ILE A 41 -5.73 4.55 1.42
CA ILE A 41 -4.79 5.36 2.20
C ILE A 41 -5.53 6.25 3.19
N GLU A 42 -6.56 6.96 2.74
CA GLU A 42 -7.34 7.88 3.58
C GLU A 42 -8.08 7.15 4.70
N LYS A 43 -8.74 6.02 4.39
CA LYS A 43 -9.43 5.19 5.40
C LYS A 43 -8.46 4.59 6.42
N THR A 44 -7.32 4.08 5.98
CA THR A 44 -6.30 3.52 6.86
C THR A 44 -5.67 4.60 7.74
N LYS A 45 -5.40 5.79 7.19
CA LYS A 45 -4.92 6.95 7.95
C LYS A 45 -5.90 7.35 9.06
N VAL A 46 -7.17 7.51 8.72
CA VAL A 46 -8.22 7.86 9.70
C VAL A 46 -8.31 6.78 10.79
N ALA A 47 -8.24 5.50 10.42
CA ALA A 47 -8.25 4.40 11.38
C ALA A 47 -7.03 4.43 12.33
N TYR A 48 -5.84 4.72 11.80
CA TYR A 48 -4.61 4.87 12.56
C TYR A 48 -4.69 6.04 13.54
N GLU A 49 -5.11 7.22 13.07
CA GLU A 49 -5.23 8.43 13.91
C GLU A 49 -6.30 8.27 15.01
N GLN A 50 -7.39 7.55 14.72
CA GLN A 50 -8.47 7.32 15.68
C GLN A 50 -8.27 6.07 16.55
N GLY A 51 -7.24 5.27 16.30
CA GLY A 51 -7.01 4.00 17.00
C GLY A 51 -8.18 3.02 16.87
N LYS A 52 -8.95 3.09 15.77
CA LYS A 52 -10.14 2.27 15.57
C LYS A 52 -9.79 0.90 15.01
N GLN A 53 -10.58 -0.09 15.40
CA GLN A 53 -10.53 -1.41 14.81
C GLN A 53 -11.08 -1.36 13.38
N ILE A 54 -10.35 -1.98 12.46
CA ILE A 54 -10.72 -2.11 11.07
C ILE A 54 -10.72 -3.57 10.65
N ARG A 55 -11.54 -3.85 9.65
CA ARG A 55 -11.50 -5.11 8.90
C ARG A 55 -10.95 -4.83 7.51
N VAL A 56 -9.85 -5.47 7.19
CA VAL A 56 -9.15 -5.34 5.91
C VAL A 56 -9.27 -6.64 5.13
N THR A 57 -9.80 -6.57 3.92
CA THR A 57 -9.76 -7.70 2.97
C THR A 57 -8.55 -7.53 2.07
N VAL A 58 -7.62 -8.48 2.14
CA VAL A 58 -6.42 -8.51 1.31
C VAL A 58 -6.43 -9.71 0.36
N LYS A 59 -5.87 -9.51 -0.83
CA LYS A 59 -5.63 -10.58 -1.79
C LYS A 59 -4.25 -11.16 -1.58
N VAL A 60 -4.18 -12.42 -1.12
CA VAL A 60 -2.92 -13.16 -0.98
C VAL A 60 -2.87 -14.21 -2.07
N GLN A 61 -2.02 -13.99 -3.08
CA GLN A 61 -1.89 -14.88 -4.25
C GLN A 61 -3.23 -15.14 -4.96
N HIS A 62 -3.86 -16.29 -4.71
CA HIS A 62 -5.11 -16.75 -5.31
C HIS A 62 -6.29 -16.80 -4.33
N THR A 63 -6.10 -16.33 -3.09
CA THR A 63 -7.11 -16.35 -2.04
C THR A 63 -7.35 -14.95 -1.47
N TYR A 64 -8.46 -14.83 -0.73
CA TYR A 64 -8.84 -13.62 -0.01
C TYR A 64 -8.70 -13.89 1.48
N GLN A 65 -8.00 -13.01 2.18
CA GLN A 65 -7.85 -13.07 3.62
C GLN A 65 -8.49 -11.82 4.23
N ASN A 66 -9.20 -12.00 5.33
CA ASN A 66 -9.72 -10.91 6.13
C ASN A 66 -8.87 -10.80 7.39
N VAL A 67 -8.31 -9.63 7.62
CA VAL A 67 -7.55 -9.29 8.82
C VAL A 67 -8.38 -8.27 9.59
N GLU A 68 -8.63 -8.53 10.86
CA GLU A 68 -9.37 -7.63 11.73
C GLU A 68 -8.50 -7.23 12.91
N GLY A 69 -8.37 -5.93 13.13
CA GLY A 69 -7.46 -5.41 14.13
C GLY A 69 -7.28 -3.90 14.06
N THR A 70 -6.36 -3.38 14.85
CA THR A 70 -6.07 -1.94 14.92
C THR A 70 -4.83 -1.63 14.10
N VAL A 71 -4.84 -0.52 13.35
CA VAL A 71 -3.65 -0.06 12.64
C VAL A 71 -2.66 0.47 13.67
N VAL A 72 -1.50 -0.17 13.80
CA VAL A 72 -0.45 0.20 14.76
C VAL A 72 0.71 0.94 14.11
N TYR A 73 0.84 0.84 12.79
CA TYR A 73 1.83 1.57 12.02
C TYR A 73 1.29 1.90 10.64
N PHE A 74 1.42 3.17 10.26
CA PHE A 74 1.03 3.70 8.97
C PHE A 74 2.02 4.78 8.53
N ASP A 75 2.44 4.71 7.27
CA ASP A 75 3.31 5.69 6.63
C ASP A 75 2.73 6.01 5.24
N GLU A 76 2.50 7.29 4.96
CA GLU A 76 1.93 7.77 3.70
C GLU A 76 2.88 7.57 2.51
N GLU A 77 4.19 7.57 2.76
CA GLU A 77 5.22 7.38 1.73
C GLU A 77 5.51 5.89 1.50
N ALA A 78 5.14 5.02 2.45
CA ALA A 78 5.36 3.59 2.36
C ALA A 78 4.17 2.86 1.68
N PRO A 79 4.43 1.84 0.84
CA PRO A 79 3.38 1.04 0.21
C PRO A 79 2.73 0.02 1.16
N VAL A 80 3.00 0.10 2.47
CA VAL A 80 2.70 -0.94 3.47
C VAL A 80 2.24 -0.29 4.77
N PHE A 81 1.33 -0.96 5.48
CA PHE A 81 0.91 -0.61 6.83
C PHE A 81 0.80 -1.87 7.69
N THR A 82 0.77 -1.69 9.01
CA THR A 82 0.74 -2.80 9.97
C THR A 82 -0.55 -2.77 10.77
N VAL A 83 -1.23 -3.91 10.82
CA VAL A 83 -2.42 -4.15 11.64
C VAL A 83 -2.05 -5.14 12.75
N GLN A 84 -2.43 -4.84 13.98
CA GLN A 84 -2.33 -5.76 15.11
C GLN A 84 -3.70 -6.38 15.34
N ASP A 85 -3.77 -7.72 15.31
CA ASP A 85 -5.02 -8.43 15.60
C ASP A 85 -5.26 -8.59 17.12
N HIS A 86 -6.39 -9.20 17.46
CA HIS A 86 -6.83 -9.46 18.84
C HIS A 86 -5.98 -10.52 19.57
N GLU A 87 -5.18 -11.30 18.84
CA GLU A 87 -4.22 -12.25 19.39
C GLU A 87 -2.81 -11.64 19.51
N GLU A 88 -2.71 -10.32 19.34
CA GLU A 88 -1.45 -9.55 19.33
C GLU A 88 -0.48 -9.92 18.19
N ASN A 89 -0.95 -10.60 17.14
CA ASN A 89 -0.13 -10.83 15.95
C ASN A 89 -0.09 -9.58 15.06
N PHE A 90 1.07 -9.34 14.46
CA PHE A 90 1.31 -8.23 13.55
C PHE A 90 1.21 -8.68 12.09
N HIS A 91 0.33 -8.02 11.34
CA HIS A 91 0.08 -8.27 9.91
C HIS A 91 0.58 -7.08 9.10
N HIS A 92 1.62 -7.29 8.29
CA HIS A 92 2.12 -6.28 7.35
C HIS A 92 1.40 -6.40 6.01
N LEU A 93 0.61 -5.39 5.66
CA LEU A 93 -0.29 -5.42 4.50
C LEU A 93 0.15 -4.40 3.45
N PHE A 94 0.33 -4.85 2.20
CA PHE A 94 0.60 -3.95 1.08
C PHE A 94 -0.69 -3.30 0.58
N ILE A 95 -0.67 -1.97 0.42
CA ILE A 95 -1.83 -1.19 -0.02
C ILE A 95 -2.36 -1.67 -1.39
N ARG A 96 -1.47 -2.15 -2.26
CA ARG A 96 -1.83 -2.71 -3.58
C ARG A 96 -2.69 -3.96 -3.49
N ASP A 97 -2.53 -4.74 -2.43
CA ASP A 97 -3.18 -6.04 -2.26
C ASP A 97 -4.44 -5.92 -1.39
N VAL A 98 -4.64 -4.78 -0.74
CA VAL A 98 -5.92 -4.44 -0.10
C VAL A 98 -6.99 -4.31 -1.17
N LEU A 99 -8.14 -4.93 -0.93
CA LEU A 99 -9.35 -4.84 -1.76
C LEU A 99 -10.46 -4.01 -1.09
N ARG A 100 -10.47 -3.97 0.24
CA ARG A 100 -11.44 -3.19 1.01
C ARG A 100 -10.92 -2.94 2.42
N VAL A 101 -11.25 -1.75 2.93
CA VAL A 101 -11.11 -1.39 4.35
C VAL A 101 -12.49 -1.01 4.87
N GLU A 102 -12.93 -1.66 5.93
CA GLU A 102 -14.16 -1.38 6.65
C GLU A 102 -13.81 -0.98 8.08
N HIS A 103 -14.50 0.03 8.62
CA HIS A 103 -14.42 0.35 10.05
C HIS A 103 -15.36 -0.59 10.80
N CYS A 104 -14.87 -1.21 11.88
CA CYS A 104 -15.75 -1.89 12.82
C CYS A 104 -16.39 -0.81 13.71
N GLU A 105 -17.71 -0.88 13.89
CA GLU A 105 -18.47 0.02 14.78
C GLU A 105 -18.16 -0.23 16.27
#